data_AF-D8T409-F1
#
_entry.id   AF-D8T409-F1
#
_cell.length_a   1.000
_cell.length_b   1.000
_cell.length_c   1.000
_cell.angle_alpha   90.00
_cell.angle_beta   90.00
_cell.angle_gamma   90.00
#
_symmetry.space_group_name_H-M   'P 1'
#
loop_
_entity.id
_entity.type
_entity.pdbx_description
1 polymer ?
#
loop_
_entity_poly.entity_id
_entity_poly.type
_entity_poly.pdbx_seq_one_letter_code
_entity_poly.pdbx_strand_id
1 'polypeptide(L)'
;LLFFSFLATLSNSADPDPLQDYCLPTQAQQHQCKSSPSPSDFVSKVLGNAPPPQTWNATLLSSANFPALNTMGLSFGRADLGVGAVIPLHYHPRASELIYIAEGEVEAGFVDSNNVLFAQTLQPGDVMILPKGMLHYQYNPGSSRATVLASFDSQSPGIVPAGPGVFGS
;
A
#
# COMPACT_ATOMS: atom_id res chain seq x y z
N LEU A 1 -1.83 -51.52 5.22
CA LEU A 1 -2.41 -50.21 5.63
C LEU A 1 -1.59 -49.12 4.94
N LEU A 2 -2.15 -48.46 3.93
CA LEU A 2 -1.55 -47.29 3.28
C LEU A 2 -1.93 -46.06 4.10
N PHE A 3 -0.97 -45.43 4.76
CA PHE A 3 -1.16 -44.12 5.40
C PHE A 3 -1.19 -43.05 4.30
N PHE A 4 -2.38 -42.56 3.95
CA PHE A 4 -2.51 -41.32 3.21
C PHE A 4 -2.17 -40.17 4.15
N SER A 5 -0.98 -39.59 3.99
CA SER A 5 -0.61 -38.33 4.62
C SER A 5 -1.40 -37.21 3.93
N PHE A 6 -2.37 -36.64 4.65
CA PHE A 6 -3.09 -35.46 4.20
C PHE A 6 -2.23 -34.24 4.55
N LEU A 7 -1.45 -33.74 3.59
CA LEU A 7 -0.81 -32.43 3.75
C LEU A 7 -1.91 -31.35 3.66
N ALA A 8 -2.37 -30.88 4.81
CA ALA A 8 -3.15 -29.66 4.89
C ALA A 8 -2.23 -28.47 4.61
N THR A 9 -2.28 -27.91 3.40
CA THR A 9 -1.63 -26.64 3.10
C THR A 9 -2.42 -25.52 3.77
N LEU A 10 -1.86 -24.93 4.82
CA LEU A 10 -2.38 -23.68 5.37
C LEU A 10 -2.20 -22.60 4.29
N SER A 11 -3.31 -22.09 3.76
CA SER A 11 -3.29 -20.93 2.86
C SER A 11 -3.02 -19.69 3.70
N ASN A 12 -1.84 -19.08 3.57
CA ASN A 12 -1.56 -17.79 4.18
C ASN A 12 -2.10 -16.67 3.28
N SER A 13 -2.95 -15.80 3.84
CA SER A 13 -3.55 -14.62 3.18
C SER A 13 -2.68 -13.35 3.30
N ALA A 14 -1.43 -13.52 3.75
CA ALA A 14 -0.46 -12.47 3.96
C ALA A 14 0.88 -12.86 3.33
N ASP A 15 1.78 -11.89 3.21
CA ASP A 15 3.16 -12.15 2.80
C ASP A 15 3.82 -13.17 3.75
N PRO A 16 4.63 -14.10 3.24
CA PRO A 16 5.33 -15.08 4.06
C PRO A 16 6.43 -14.41 4.91
N ASP A 17 6.68 -14.95 6.09
CA ASP A 17 7.81 -14.53 6.93
C ASP A 17 9.16 -14.73 6.21
N PRO A 18 10.12 -13.82 6.39
CA PRO A 18 11.44 -13.94 5.80
C PRO A 18 12.21 -15.14 6.38
N LEU A 19 12.97 -15.84 5.52
CA LEU A 19 13.83 -16.96 5.91
C LEU A 19 15.26 -16.54 6.28
N GLN A 20 15.58 -15.26 6.14
CA GLN A 20 16.86 -14.64 6.47
C GLN A 20 16.67 -13.14 6.68
N ASP A 21 17.66 -12.43 7.21
CA ASP A 21 17.55 -11.00 7.58
C ASP A 21 17.07 -10.09 6.43
N TYR A 22 17.49 -10.37 5.19
CA TYR A 22 17.07 -9.62 4.00
C TYR A 22 17.27 -10.46 2.72
N CYS A 23 16.49 -10.17 1.68
CA CYS A 23 16.69 -10.77 0.36
C CYS A 23 16.41 -9.77 -0.75
N LEU A 24 17.46 -9.14 -1.29
CA LEU A 24 17.33 -8.22 -2.41
C LEU A 24 17.39 -9.02 -3.72
N PRO A 25 16.30 -9.16 -4.49
CA PRO A 25 16.31 -9.98 -5.70
C PRO A 25 17.28 -9.42 -6.74
N THR A 26 18.04 -10.31 -7.38
CA THR A 26 18.88 -9.93 -8.52
C THR A 26 18.04 -9.83 -9.79
N GLN A 27 18.39 -8.91 -10.71
CA GLN A 27 17.67 -8.77 -11.98
C GLN A 27 17.72 -10.04 -12.85
N ALA A 28 18.77 -10.86 -12.69
CA ALA A 28 18.96 -12.08 -13.46
C ALA A 28 18.03 -13.23 -13.00
N GLN A 29 17.73 -13.30 -11.69
CA GLN A 29 16.90 -14.35 -11.11
C GLN A 29 16.14 -13.82 -9.89
N GLN A 30 14.81 -13.73 -10.00
CA GLN A 30 13.91 -13.24 -8.94
C GLN A 30 13.99 -14.04 -7.62
N HIS A 31 14.56 -15.25 -7.65
CA HIS A 31 14.70 -16.13 -6.49
C HIS A 31 16.10 -16.08 -5.84
N GLN A 32 17.07 -15.39 -6.46
CA GLN A 32 18.40 -15.22 -5.89
C GLN A 32 18.54 -13.86 -5.22
N CYS A 33 18.96 -13.87 -3.96
CA CYS A 33 19.25 -12.68 -3.19
C CYS A 33 20.68 -12.19 -3.48
N LYS A 34 20.88 -10.86 -3.51
CA LYS A 34 22.19 -10.22 -3.65
C LYS A 34 23.14 -10.68 -2.54
N SER A 35 24.35 -11.13 -2.90
CA SER A 35 25.33 -11.70 -1.97
C SER A 35 26.10 -10.67 -1.12
N SER A 36 26.24 -9.44 -1.62
CA SER A 36 26.97 -8.36 -0.94
C SER A 36 26.21 -7.04 -1.07
N PRO A 37 25.18 -6.80 -0.23
CA PRO A 37 24.47 -5.52 -0.21
C PRO A 37 25.32 -4.41 0.42
N SER A 38 25.00 -3.17 0.07
CA SER A 38 25.57 -1.96 0.66
C SER A 38 24.47 -1.16 1.36
N PRO A 39 24.81 -0.25 2.30
CA PRO A 39 23.81 0.59 2.97
C PRO A 39 22.89 1.36 2.01
N SER A 40 23.40 1.76 0.85
CA SER A 40 22.61 2.44 -0.19
C SER A 40 21.50 1.58 -0.78
N ASP A 41 21.58 0.26 -0.72
CA ASP A 41 20.52 -0.63 -1.21
C ASP A 41 19.26 -0.58 -0.33
N PHE A 42 19.38 -0.08 0.92
CA PHE A 42 18.32 -0.01 1.92
C PHE A 42 17.73 1.41 2.07
N VAL A 43 18.01 2.32 1.14
CA VAL A 43 17.50 3.69 1.16
C VAL A 43 16.93 4.05 -0.20
N SER A 44 15.74 4.64 -0.23
CA SER A 44 15.08 5.09 -1.46
C SER A 44 14.68 6.56 -1.39
N LYS A 45 14.80 7.26 -2.52
CA LYS A 45 14.30 8.64 -2.72
C LYS A 45 13.05 8.72 -3.59
N VAL A 46 12.50 7.58 -4.00
CA VAL A 46 11.36 7.51 -4.95
C VAL A 46 10.19 8.41 -4.51
N LEU A 47 9.80 8.35 -3.23
CA LEU A 47 8.69 9.16 -2.70
C LEU A 47 9.01 10.65 -2.60
N GLY A 48 10.28 11.02 -2.43
CA GLY A 48 10.71 12.42 -2.34
C GLY A 48 10.82 13.11 -3.70
N ASN A 49 10.86 12.34 -4.79
CA ASN A 49 10.98 12.85 -6.16
C ASN A 49 9.63 12.93 -6.89
N ALA A 50 8.51 12.73 -6.19
CA ALA A 50 7.18 12.78 -6.79
C ALA A 50 6.91 14.19 -7.37
N PRO A 51 6.43 14.29 -8.62
CA PRO A 51 6.10 15.59 -9.21
C PRO A 51 4.92 16.23 -8.47
N PRO A 52 4.72 17.55 -8.57
CA PRO A 52 3.50 18.17 -8.06
C PRO A 52 2.27 17.58 -8.80
N PRO A 53 1.20 17.17 -8.09
CA PRO A 53 -0.02 16.72 -8.72
C PRO A 53 -0.74 17.87 -9.44
N GLN A 54 -1.31 17.58 -10.61
CA GLN A 54 -2.26 18.47 -11.27
C GLN A 54 -3.59 18.52 -10.51
N THR A 55 -4.10 17.36 -10.08
CA THR A 55 -5.28 17.22 -9.22
C THR A 55 -4.91 16.38 -8.01
N TRP A 56 -4.47 15.14 -8.23
CA TRP A 56 -3.85 14.29 -7.23
C TRP A 56 -2.78 13.40 -7.88
N ASN A 57 -1.89 12.84 -7.08
CA ASN A 57 -1.00 11.77 -7.47
C ASN A 57 -0.74 10.83 -6.30
N ALA A 58 -0.31 9.61 -6.60
CA ALA A 58 0.14 8.66 -5.60
C ALA A 58 1.37 7.93 -6.12
N THR A 59 2.37 7.76 -5.27
CA THR A 59 3.56 6.98 -5.54
C THR A 59 3.66 5.87 -4.51
N LEU A 60 3.68 4.63 -4.98
CA LEU A 60 3.89 3.44 -4.15
C LEU A 60 5.37 3.04 -4.18
N LEU A 61 5.95 2.87 -3.00
CA LEU A 61 7.26 2.26 -2.77
C LEU A 61 7.03 0.80 -2.36
N SER A 62 7.27 -0.12 -3.30
CA SER A 62 7.04 -1.56 -3.13
C SER A 62 8.28 -2.36 -3.49
N SER A 63 8.25 -3.68 -3.31
CA SER A 63 9.34 -4.57 -3.74
C SER A 63 9.70 -4.44 -5.23
N ALA A 64 8.79 -3.94 -6.07
CA ALA A 64 9.03 -3.75 -7.51
C ALA A 64 10.00 -2.59 -7.82
N ASN A 65 10.00 -1.52 -7.02
CA ASN A 65 10.86 -0.35 -7.24
C ASN A 65 11.81 -0.05 -6.07
N PHE A 66 11.73 -0.83 -5.00
CA PHE A 66 12.67 -0.83 -3.89
C PHE A 66 12.92 -2.27 -3.42
N PRO A 67 13.91 -2.95 -4.02
CA PRO A 67 14.16 -4.38 -3.81
C PRO A 67 14.40 -4.79 -2.35
N ALA A 68 14.82 -3.86 -1.48
CA ALA A 68 15.00 -4.12 -0.05
C ALA A 68 13.68 -4.44 0.69
N LEU A 69 12.52 -4.14 0.11
CA LEU A 69 11.21 -4.52 0.67
C LEU A 69 10.83 -5.98 0.38
N ASN A 70 11.59 -6.68 -0.46
CA ASN A 70 11.32 -8.08 -0.75
C ASN A 70 11.51 -8.94 0.52
N THR A 71 10.55 -9.83 0.77
CA THR A 71 10.37 -10.67 1.96
C THR A 71 10.12 -9.93 3.27
N MET A 72 9.98 -8.60 3.26
CA MET A 72 9.82 -7.81 4.50
C MET A 72 8.36 -7.59 4.91
N GLY A 73 7.39 -8.00 4.08
CA GLY A 73 5.96 -7.86 4.38
C GLY A 73 5.47 -6.41 4.47
N LEU A 74 6.20 -5.46 3.86
CA LEU A 74 5.91 -4.03 3.99
C LEU A 74 6.04 -3.29 2.67
N SER A 75 5.19 -2.28 2.49
CA SER A 75 5.39 -1.22 1.50
C SER A 75 4.89 0.11 2.04
N PHE A 76 5.27 1.20 1.37
CA PHE A 76 4.97 2.55 1.81
C PHE A 76 4.52 3.40 0.62
N GLY A 77 3.70 4.41 0.86
CA GLY A 77 3.15 5.26 -0.17
C GLY A 77 3.12 6.71 0.25
N ARG A 78 3.15 7.59 -0.75
CA ARG A 78 2.84 9.01 -0.60
C ARG A 78 1.78 9.37 -1.62
N ALA A 79 0.74 10.08 -1.19
CA ALA A 79 -0.23 10.70 -2.07
C ALA A 79 -0.35 12.19 -1.75
N ASP A 80 -0.40 13.01 -2.79
CA ASP A 80 -0.63 14.45 -2.68
C ASP A 80 -1.94 14.81 -3.38
N LEU A 81 -2.80 15.54 -2.69
CA LEU A 81 -4.12 15.94 -3.17
C LEU A 81 -4.22 17.47 -3.23
N GLY A 82 -4.57 18.01 -4.39
CA GLY A 82 -5.04 19.39 -4.52
C GLY A 82 -6.40 19.59 -3.85
N VAL A 83 -6.82 20.84 -3.69
CA VAL A 83 -8.13 21.20 -3.15
C VAL A 83 -9.23 20.56 -3.99
N GLY A 84 -10.16 19.87 -3.34
CA GLY A 84 -11.28 19.20 -4.00
C GLY A 84 -10.91 17.92 -4.74
N ALA A 85 -9.65 17.47 -4.69
CA ALA A 85 -9.22 16.24 -5.35
C ALA A 85 -9.68 15.00 -4.58
N VAL A 86 -9.92 13.92 -5.32
CA VAL A 86 -10.37 12.63 -4.80
C VAL A 86 -9.41 11.55 -5.29
N ILE A 87 -8.93 10.70 -4.38
CA ILE A 87 -8.44 9.37 -4.73
C ILE A 87 -9.68 8.49 -4.84
N PRO A 88 -10.07 8.04 -6.05
CA PRO A 88 -11.34 7.38 -6.28
C PRO A 88 -11.48 6.09 -5.49
N LEU A 89 -12.71 5.60 -5.34
CA LEU A 89 -13.01 4.36 -4.62
C LEU A 89 -12.16 3.20 -5.16
N HIS A 90 -11.40 2.56 -4.27
CA HIS A 90 -10.51 1.45 -4.58
C HIS A 90 -10.34 0.52 -3.37
N TYR A 91 -9.67 -0.60 -3.57
CA TYR A 91 -9.24 -1.48 -2.48
C TYR A 91 -7.88 -2.11 -2.75
N HIS A 92 -7.24 -2.56 -1.67
CA HIS A 92 -5.98 -3.30 -1.71
C HIS A 92 -6.27 -4.78 -1.45
N PRO A 93 -6.16 -5.66 -2.47
CA PRO A 93 -6.54 -7.07 -2.32
C PRO A 93 -5.65 -7.86 -1.36
N ARG A 94 -4.42 -7.38 -1.10
CA ARG A 94 -3.41 -8.13 -0.35
C ARG A 94 -2.89 -7.43 0.89
N ALA A 95 -3.33 -6.20 1.18
CA ALA A 95 -2.85 -5.45 2.33
C ALA A 95 -3.97 -4.66 3.03
N SER A 96 -3.86 -4.54 4.36
CA SER A 96 -4.43 -3.42 5.10
C SER A 96 -3.56 -2.18 4.86
N GLU A 97 -4.15 -1.01 4.97
CA GLU A 97 -3.46 0.27 4.79
C GLU A 97 -3.62 1.13 6.05
N LEU A 98 -2.50 1.66 6.55
CA LEU A 98 -2.48 2.62 7.64
C LEU A 98 -2.06 3.97 7.09
N ILE A 99 -2.98 4.93 7.06
CA ILE A 99 -2.72 6.28 6.56
C ILE A 99 -2.37 7.24 7.70
N TYR A 100 -1.44 8.15 7.43
CA TYR A 100 -1.05 9.27 8.27
C TYR A 100 -1.17 10.57 7.48
N ILE A 101 -1.82 11.59 8.06
CA ILE A 101 -1.94 12.90 7.42
C ILE A 101 -0.72 13.74 7.77
N ALA A 102 0.12 14.01 6.78
CA ALA A 102 1.32 14.82 6.95
C ALA A 102 1.02 16.32 6.84
N GLU A 103 0.14 16.71 5.93
CA GLU A 103 -0.22 18.11 5.65
C GLU A 103 -1.68 18.21 5.19
N GLY A 104 -2.31 19.36 5.43
CA GLY A 104 -3.67 19.66 4.97
C GLY A 104 -4.76 18.87 5.70
N GLU A 105 -5.95 18.82 5.09
CA GLU A 105 -7.11 18.11 5.62
C GLU A 105 -7.56 17.05 4.62
N VAL A 106 -7.93 15.87 5.11
CA VAL A 106 -8.39 14.76 4.26
C VAL A 106 -9.60 14.10 4.89
N GLU A 107 -10.72 14.08 4.19
CA GLU A 107 -11.78 13.13 4.49
C GLU A 107 -11.39 11.77 3.93
N ALA A 108 -11.32 10.76 4.79
CA ALA A 108 -11.09 9.38 4.39
C ALA A 108 -12.22 8.50 4.91
N GLY A 109 -12.56 7.47 4.16
CA GLY A 109 -13.58 6.52 4.59
C GLY A 109 -13.49 5.17 3.90
N PHE A 110 -14.01 4.15 4.58
CA PHE A 110 -14.18 2.79 4.04
C PHE A 110 -15.59 2.27 4.30
N VAL A 111 -16.03 1.33 3.48
CA VAL A 111 -17.33 0.67 3.62
C VAL A 111 -17.12 -0.76 4.10
N ASP A 112 -17.81 -1.18 5.17
CA ASP A 112 -17.73 -2.55 5.69
C ASP A 112 -18.56 -3.57 4.86
N SER A 113 -18.50 -4.85 5.23
CA SER A 113 -19.26 -5.92 4.55
C SER A 113 -20.77 -5.87 4.81
N ASN A 114 -21.24 -4.99 5.71
CA ASN A 114 -22.65 -4.71 5.95
C ASN A 114 -23.13 -3.46 5.19
N ASN A 115 -22.29 -2.89 4.32
CA ASN A 115 -22.52 -1.65 3.59
C ASN A 115 -22.63 -0.41 4.49
N VAL A 116 -21.96 -0.41 5.65
CA VAL A 116 -21.86 0.75 6.55
C VAL A 116 -20.61 1.55 6.20
N LEU A 117 -20.81 2.86 5.98
CA LEU A 117 -19.72 3.81 5.75
C LEU A 117 -19.12 4.28 7.09
N PHE A 118 -17.80 4.13 7.23
CA PHE A 118 -17.00 4.74 8.28
C PHE A 118 -16.14 5.82 7.64
N ALA A 119 -16.45 7.10 7.92
CA ALA A 119 -15.74 8.24 7.34
C ALA A 119 -15.45 9.31 8.40
N GLN A 120 -14.33 9.99 8.25
CA GLN A 120 -13.90 11.06 9.16
C GLN A 120 -13.04 12.08 8.38
N THR A 121 -13.21 13.37 8.68
CA THR A 121 -12.24 14.40 8.27
C THR A 121 -11.05 14.37 9.23
N LEU A 122 -9.90 14.00 8.69
CA LEU A 122 -8.61 13.83 9.38
C LEU A 122 -7.76 15.10 9.23
N GLN A 123 -7.01 15.42 10.29
CA GLN A 123 -6.12 16.56 10.43
C GLN A 123 -4.65 16.11 10.45
N PRO A 124 -3.66 17.00 10.25
CA PRO A 124 -2.25 16.63 10.33
C PRO A 124 -1.91 15.99 11.68
N GLY A 125 -1.26 14.82 11.63
CA GLY A 125 -0.97 14.01 12.82
C GLY A 125 -1.94 12.85 13.04
N ASP A 126 -3.14 12.89 12.45
CA ASP A 126 -4.12 11.82 12.56
C ASP A 126 -3.67 10.57 11.78
N VAL A 127 -4.07 9.41 12.32
CA VAL A 127 -3.84 8.09 11.73
C VAL A 127 -5.16 7.36 11.58
N MET A 128 -5.39 6.74 10.44
CA MET A 128 -6.58 5.90 10.18
C MET A 128 -6.18 4.56 9.58
N ILE A 129 -6.82 3.49 10.05
CA ILE A 129 -6.68 2.14 9.48
C ILE A 129 -7.76 1.89 8.44
N LEU A 130 -7.36 1.31 7.31
CA LEU A 130 -8.22 0.84 6.23
C LEU A 130 -8.03 -0.68 6.13
N PRO A 131 -9.05 -1.48 6.51
CA PRO A 131 -8.87 -2.93 6.57
C PRO A 131 -8.63 -3.56 5.20
N LYS A 132 -7.87 -4.67 5.17
CA LYS A 132 -7.53 -5.42 3.95
C LYS A 132 -8.77 -5.72 3.11
N GLY A 133 -8.69 -5.41 1.82
CA GLY A 133 -9.73 -5.73 0.84
C GLY A 133 -10.98 -4.84 0.90
N MET A 134 -11.04 -3.86 1.80
CA MET A 134 -12.21 -2.99 1.93
C MET A 134 -12.15 -1.83 0.94
N LEU A 135 -13.31 -1.53 0.32
CA LEU A 135 -13.46 -0.36 -0.53
C LEU A 135 -13.33 0.91 0.31
N HIS A 136 -12.45 1.81 -0.12
CA HIS A 136 -12.20 3.08 0.56
C HIS A 136 -11.82 4.19 -0.41
N TYR A 137 -11.82 5.43 0.09
CA TYR A 137 -11.51 6.63 -0.67
C TYR A 137 -10.82 7.67 0.22
N GLN A 138 -10.22 8.67 -0.44
CA GLN A 138 -9.74 9.88 0.20
C GLN A 138 -10.16 11.09 -0.62
N TYR A 139 -10.54 12.16 0.07
CA TYR A 139 -10.98 13.43 -0.51
C TYR A 139 -10.33 14.58 0.25
N ASN A 140 -9.91 15.63 -0.44
CA ASN A 140 -9.41 16.84 0.20
C ASN A 140 -10.53 17.91 0.26
N PRO A 141 -11.25 18.05 1.39
CA PRO A 141 -12.26 19.09 1.60
C PRO A 141 -11.66 20.45 1.96
N GLY A 142 -10.35 20.51 2.23
CA GLY A 142 -9.68 21.67 2.78
C GLY A 142 -9.50 22.81 1.78
N SER A 143 -8.88 23.88 2.26
CA SER A 143 -8.56 25.08 1.46
C SER A 143 -7.12 25.09 0.92
N SER A 144 -6.34 24.05 1.21
CA SER A 144 -4.94 23.90 0.80
C SER A 144 -4.67 22.47 0.32
N ARG A 145 -3.46 22.24 -0.18
CA ARG A 145 -3.01 20.90 -0.59
C ARG A 145 -2.86 20.00 0.64
N ALA A 146 -3.15 18.73 0.46
CA ALA A 146 -2.99 17.71 1.50
C ALA A 146 -1.96 16.65 1.08
N THR A 147 -1.25 16.12 2.07
CA THR A 147 -0.25 15.05 1.89
C THR A 147 -0.60 13.88 2.80
N VAL A 148 -0.79 12.69 2.21
CA VAL A 148 -1.07 11.44 2.91
C VAL A 148 0.12 10.50 2.75
N LEU A 149 0.55 9.90 3.86
CA LEU A 149 1.52 8.80 3.86
C LEU A 149 0.79 7.51 4.21
N ALA A 150 1.08 6.43 3.49
CA ALA A 150 0.38 5.16 3.62
C ALA A 150 1.37 4.01 3.88
N SER A 151 1.17 3.24 4.94
CA SER A 151 1.90 1.99 5.20
C SER A 151 1.01 0.79 4.89
N PHE A 152 1.58 -0.25 4.30
CA PHE A 152 0.86 -1.47 3.96
C PHE A 152 1.57 -2.69 4.55
N ASP A 153 0.80 -3.67 5.05
CA ASP A 153 1.28 -4.97 5.55
C ASP A 153 1.54 -5.99 4.42
N SER A 154 2.04 -5.52 3.28
CA SER A 154 2.54 -6.36 2.18
C SER A 154 3.58 -5.60 1.36
N GLN A 155 4.58 -6.33 0.85
CA GLN A 155 5.56 -5.86 -0.12
C GLN A 155 4.95 -5.55 -1.50
N SER A 156 3.71 -5.99 -1.74
CA SER A 156 2.95 -5.76 -2.97
C SER A 156 1.43 -5.74 -2.67
N PRO A 157 0.89 -4.62 -2.17
CA PRO A 157 -0.51 -4.52 -1.75
C PRO A 157 -1.50 -4.73 -2.91
N GLY A 158 -1.10 -4.33 -4.12
CA GLY A 158 -1.97 -4.26 -5.29
C GLY A 158 -2.99 -3.14 -5.15
N ILE A 159 -3.65 -2.75 -6.23
CA ILE A 159 -4.71 -1.74 -6.19
C ILE A 159 -5.77 -2.10 -7.23
N VAL A 160 -7.03 -2.04 -6.83
CA VAL A 160 -8.16 -2.26 -7.74
C VAL A 160 -9.11 -1.06 -7.66
N PRO A 161 -9.05 -0.15 -8.64
CA PRO A 161 -10.01 0.96 -8.74
C PRO A 161 -11.40 0.41 -9.07
N ALA A 162 -12.41 0.75 -8.27
CA ALA A 162 -13.75 0.19 -8.43
C ALA A 162 -14.37 0.53 -9.78
N GLY A 163 -14.33 1.80 -10.19
CA GLY A 163 -14.89 2.27 -11.47
C GLY A 163 -14.24 1.59 -12.68
N PRO A 164 -12.94 1.83 -12.95
CA PRO A 164 -12.23 1.18 -14.04
C PRO A 164 -12.28 -0.35 -14.01
N GLY A 165 -12.18 -0.96 -12.82
CA GLY A 165 -12.22 -2.41 -12.68
C GLY A 165 -13.57 -3.03 -13.10
N VAL A 166 -14.68 -2.34 -12.85
CA VAL A 166 -16.03 -2.82 -13.20
C VAL A 166 -16.42 -2.45 -14.64
N PHE A 167 -16.15 -1.22 -15.06
CA PHE A 167 -16.72 -0.66 -16.31
C PHE A 167 -15.73 -0.51 -17.46
N GLY A 168 -14.43 -0.70 -17.21
CA GLY A 168 -13.36 -0.48 -18.19
C GLY A 168 -12.44 -1.69 -18.41
N SER A 169 -12.88 -2.89 -17.99
CA SER A 169 -12.17 -4.15 -18.24
C SER A 169 -12.43 -4.74 -19.62
#